data_AF-A0A534F1I2-F1
#
_entry.id   AF-A0A534F1I2-F1
#
_cell.length_a   1.000
_cell.length_b   1.000
_cell.length_c   1.000
_cell.angle_alpha   90.00
_cell.angle_beta   90.00
_cell.angle_gamma   90.00
#
_symmetry.space_group_name_H-M   'P 1'
#
loop_
_entity.id
_entity.type
_entity.pdbx_description
1 polymer ?
#
loop_
_entity_poly.entity_id
_entity_poly.type
_entity_poly.pdbx_seq_one_letter_code
_entity_poly.pdbx_strand_id
1 'polypeptide(L)'
;MAKMADTKSLDPDTESAARDFLARLPPDLRLEYAILYGSRARGEGRPDSDADLALIIAEGAVDWQLVGSLAELAYDVFLDGGILIQPVP
;
A
#
# COMPACT_ATOMS: atom_id res chain seq x y z
N MET A 1 12.19 -5.65 -29.94
CA MET A 1 12.69 -6.34 -28.73
C MET A 1 11.91 -5.79 -27.55
N ALA A 2 11.01 -6.59 -26.96
CA ALA A 2 10.33 -6.19 -25.74
C ALA A 2 11.36 -6.23 -24.60
N LYS A 3 11.62 -5.07 -23.98
CA LYS A 3 12.47 -5.01 -22.78
C LYS A 3 11.73 -5.76 -21.69
N MET A 4 12.25 -6.91 -21.25
CA MET A 4 11.80 -7.56 -20.02
C MET A 4 11.92 -6.50 -18.93
N ALA A 5 10.80 -6.20 -18.26
CA ALA A 5 10.77 -5.20 -17.21
C ALA A 5 11.90 -5.54 -16.23
N ASP A 6 12.85 -4.63 -16.08
CA ASP A 6 13.79 -4.66 -14.97
C ASP A 6 12.91 -4.73 -13.72
N THR A 7 12.85 -5.89 -13.06
CA THR A 7 12.34 -5.99 -11.70
C THR A 7 13.33 -5.23 -10.83
N LYS A 8 13.24 -3.89 -10.88
CA LYS A 8 13.87 -3.03 -9.88
C LYS A 8 13.39 -3.56 -8.54
N SER A 9 14.33 -3.93 -7.67
CA SER A 9 14.02 -4.22 -6.29
C SER A 9 13.25 -3.04 -5.72
N LEU A 10 12.11 -3.31 -5.08
CA LEU A 10 11.36 -2.29 -4.36
C LEU A 10 12.30 -1.62 -3.34
N ASP A 11 12.17 -0.31 -3.16
CA ASP A 11 12.97 0.35 -2.13
C ASP A 11 12.57 -0.19 -0.74
N PRO A 12 13.53 -0.40 0.17
CA PRO A 12 13.25 -1.07 1.44
C PRO A 12 12.25 -0.33 2.32
N ASP A 13 12.20 1.00 2.26
CA ASP A 13 11.30 1.81 3.08
C ASP A 13 9.85 1.63 2.62
N THR A 14 9.59 1.62 1.31
CA THR A 14 8.28 1.29 0.76
C THR A 14 7.88 -0.14 1.09
N GLU A 15 8.80 -1.10 0.96
CA GLU A 15 8.52 -2.49 1.30
C GLU A 15 8.15 -2.64 2.78
N SER A 16 8.92 -1.99 3.66
CA SER A 16 8.67 -2.00 5.11
C SER A 16 7.32 -1.38 5.46
N ALA A 17 7.00 -0.20 4.91
CA ALA A 17 5.73 0.47 5.18
C ALA A 17 4.54 -0.34 4.66
N ALA A 18 4.63 -0.93 3.47
CA ALA A 18 3.58 -1.78 2.92
C ALA A 18 3.37 -3.03 3.79
N ARG A 19 4.45 -3.69 4.23
CA ARG A 19 4.37 -4.85 5.12
C ARG A 19 3.75 -4.51 6.48
N ASP A 20 4.15 -3.38 7.06
CA ASP A 20 3.62 -2.92 8.34
C ASP A 20 2.13 -2.60 8.24
N PHE A 21 1.71 -1.85 7.22
CA PHE A 21 0.31 -1.59 6.93
C PHE A 21 -0.51 -2.87 6.78
N LEU A 22 -0.05 -3.82 5.96
CA LEU A 22 -0.73 -5.09 5.75
C LEU A 22 -0.81 -5.95 7.03
N ALA A 23 0.20 -5.88 7.90
CA ALA A 23 0.21 -6.61 9.17
C ALA A 23 -0.79 -6.05 10.20
N ARG A 24 -1.19 -4.77 10.06
CA ARG A 24 -2.13 -4.08 10.95
C ARG A 24 -3.57 -4.06 10.42
N LEU A 25 -3.84 -4.62 9.24
CA LEU A 25 -5.19 -4.71 8.70
C LEU A 25 -6.12 -5.50 9.62
N PRO A 26 -7.43 -5.18 9.66
CA PRO A 26 -8.39 -5.94 10.45
C PRO A 26 -8.39 -7.42 10.07
N PRO A 27 -8.38 -8.36 11.03
CA PRO A 27 -8.29 -9.80 10.75
C PRO A 27 -9.53 -10.37 10.04
N ASP A 28 -10.66 -9.67 10.12
CA ASP A 28 -11.91 -9.99 9.43
C ASP A 28 -11.99 -9.39 8.01
N LEU A 29 -11.08 -8.48 7.66
CA LEU A 29 -10.95 -7.98 6.29
C LEU A 29 -10.41 -9.10 5.40
N ARG A 30 -11.28 -9.63 4.54
CA ARG A 30 -10.93 -10.71 3.61
C ARG A 30 -10.12 -10.17 2.42
N LEU A 31 -8.87 -9.78 2.66
CA LEU A 31 -7.95 -9.34 1.63
C LEU A 31 -7.53 -10.53 0.73
N GLU A 32 -7.76 -10.42 -0.57
CA GLU A 32 -7.28 -11.38 -1.58
C GLU A 32 -5.90 -11.00 -2.11
N TYR A 33 -5.71 -9.71 -2.44
CA TYR A 33 -4.45 -9.20 -2.98
C TYR A 33 -4.19 -7.78 -2.50
N ALA A 34 -2.92 -7.43 -2.35
CA ALA A 34 -2.46 -6.04 -2.24
C ALA A 34 -1.47 -5.78 -3.36
N ILE A 35 -1.72 -4.75 -4.16
CA ILE A 35 -0.94 -4.43 -5.36
C ILE A 35 -0.35 -3.04 -5.18
N LEU A 36 0.97 -2.98 -5.04
CA LEU A 36 1.69 -1.71 -5.06
C LEU A 36 1.74 -1.18 -6.50
N TYR A 37 1.33 0.06 -6.69
CA TYR A 37 1.41 0.75 -7.98
C TYR A 37 2.00 2.15 -7.83
N GLY A 38 1.90 2.96 -8.87
CA GLY A 38 2.36 4.35 -8.81
C GLY A 38 3.88 4.51 -8.90
N SER A 39 4.37 5.63 -8.38
CA SER A 39 5.74 6.10 -8.62
C SER A 39 6.79 5.22 -7.92
N ARG A 40 6.54 4.83 -6.65
CA ARG A 40 7.42 3.94 -5.88
C ARG A 40 7.52 2.55 -6.50
N ALA A 41 6.40 1.98 -6.97
CA ALA A 41 6.42 0.69 -7.69
C ALA A 41 7.30 0.71 -8.95
N ARG A 42 7.38 1.83 -9.66
CA ARG A 42 8.23 1.98 -10.87
C ARG A 42 9.68 2.37 -10.56
N GLY A 43 9.99 2.64 -9.29
CA GLY A 43 11.28 3.22 -8.89
C GLY A 43 11.52 4.59 -9.50
N GLU A 44 10.46 5.38 -9.64
CA GLU A 44 10.42 6.78 -10.11
C GLU A 44 9.96 7.74 -8.99
N GLY A 45 9.71 7.20 -7.79
CA GLY A 45 9.31 7.96 -6.62
C GLY A 45 10.39 8.94 -6.18
N ARG A 46 9.95 10.08 -5.67
CA ARG A 46 10.77 11.03 -4.91
C ARG A 46 10.71 10.67 -3.42
N PRO A 47 11.63 11.19 -2.58
CA PRO A 47 11.60 10.95 -1.14
C PRO A 47 10.26 11.28 -0.48
N ASP A 48 9.55 12.29 -0.98
CA ASP A 48 8.24 12.77 -0.50
C ASP A 48 7.05 12.09 -1.19
N SER A 49 7.29 11.09 -2.04
CA SER A 49 6.20 10.37 -2.71
C SER A 49 5.50 9.42 -1.75
N ASP A 50 4.20 9.29 -1.91
CA ASP A 50 3.39 8.27 -1.24
C ASP A 50 3.57 6.89 -1.88
N ALA A 51 3.13 5.84 -1.17
CA ALA A 51 3.06 4.48 -1.67
C ALA A 51 1.60 4.08 -1.95
N ASP A 52 1.24 4.06 -3.23
CA ASP A 52 -0.11 3.71 -3.68
C ASP A 52 -0.35 2.20 -3.62
N LEU A 53 -1.37 1.76 -2.88
CA LEU A 53 -1.66 0.35 -2.65
C LEU A 53 -3.13 0.03 -2.96
N ALA A 54 -3.37 -0.76 -4.00
CA ALA A 54 -4.70 -1.25 -4.32
C ALA A 54 -4.96 -2.53 -3.50
N LEU A 55 -6.06 -2.55 -2.75
CA LEU A 55 -6.49 -3.68 -1.93
C LEU A 55 -7.65 -4.37 -2.65
N ILE A 56 -7.46 -5.63 -3.00
CA ILE A 56 -8.53 -6.46 -3.56
C ILE A 56 -9.16 -7.23 -2.41
N ILE A 57 -10.38 -6.88 -2.05
CA ILE A 57 -11.08 -7.43 -0.88
C ILE A 57 -12.23 -8.32 -1.37
N ALA A 58 -12.31 -9.54 -0.82
CA ALA A 58 -13.37 -10.49 -1.14
C ALA A 58 -14.75 -9.97 -0.69
N GLU A 59 -15.79 -10.27 -1.47
CA GLU A 59 -17.17 -9.78 -1.36
C GLU A 59 -17.58 -9.22 0.02
N GLY A 60 -17.97 -7.94 0.02
CA GLY A 60 -18.43 -7.13 1.15
C GLY A 60 -18.64 -5.69 0.66
N ALA A 61 -19.44 -4.89 1.36
CA ALA A 61 -19.56 -3.47 1.02
C ALA A 61 -18.30 -2.74 1.50
N VAL A 62 -17.50 -2.22 0.57
CA VAL A 62 -16.57 -1.14 0.88
C VAL A 62 -17.42 0.06 1.26
N ASP A 63 -17.47 0.37 2.55
CA ASP A 63 -18.20 1.51 3.09
C ASP A 63 -17.25 2.62 3.57
N TRP A 64 -17.82 3.76 3.94
CA TRP A 64 -17.06 4.91 4.41
C TRP A 64 -16.35 4.64 5.74
N GLN A 65 -16.87 3.73 6.57
CA GLN A 65 -16.20 3.34 7.81
C GLN A 65 -14.90 2.59 7.51
N LEU A 66 -14.92 1.62 6.59
CA LEU A 66 -13.73 0.91 6.16
C LEU A 66 -12.69 1.89 5.58
N VAL A 67 -13.09 2.76 4.65
CA VAL A 67 -12.18 3.76 4.05
C VAL A 67 -11.56 4.65 5.12
N GLY A 68 -12.34 5.12 6.10
CA GLY A 68 -11.83 5.91 7.22
C GLY A 68 -10.82 5.13 8.08
N SER A 69 -11.13 3.88 8.42
CA SER A 69 -10.23 3.03 9.21
C SER A 69 -8.91 2.73 8.50
N LEU A 70 -8.93 2.54 7.18
CA LEU A 70 -7.71 2.36 6.38
C LEU A 70 -6.87 3.63 6.33
N ALA A 71 -7.51 4.82 6.27
CA ALA A 71 -6.81 6.09 6.29
C ALA A 71 -6.17 6.38 7.66
N GLU A 72 -6.87 6.11 8.76
CA GLU A 72 -6.32 6.20 10.12
C GLU A 72 -5.11 5.28 10.28
N LEU A 73 -5.25 4.01 9.85
CA LEU A 73 -4.16 3.04 9.91
C LEU A 73 -2.96 3.46 9.06
N ALA A 74 -3.20 3.96 7.85
CA ALA A 74 -2.14 4.46 6.97
C ALA A 74 -1.40 5.65 7.60
N TYR A 75 -2.10 6.50 8.35
CA TYR A 75 -1.49 7.61 9.07
C TYR A 75 -0.61 7.14 10.22
N ASP A 76 -1.02 6.11 10.97
CA ASP A 76 -0.19 5.51 12.03
C ASP A 76 1.12 4.94 11.44
N VAL A 77 1.03 4.21 10.32
CA VAL A 77 2.21 3.69 9.61
C VAL A 77 3.12 4.82 9.12
N PHE A 78 2.54 5.92 8.64
CA PHE A 78 3.30 7.09 8.22
C PHE A 78 4.07 7.72 9.40
N LEU A 79 3.44 7.84 10.57
CA LEU A 79 4.10 8.40 11.76
C LEU A 79 5.26 7.51 12.24
N ASP A 80 5.13 6.20 12.10
CA ASP A 80 6.15 5.24 12.52
C ASP A 80 7.31 5.13 11.52
N GLY A 81 7.00 5.13 10.21
CA GLY A 81 7.94 4.75 9.14
C GLY A 81 8.27 5.85 8.13
N GLY A 82 7.61 7.00 8.18
CA GLY A 82 7.85 8.15 7.29
C GLY A 82 7.37 7.98 5.86
N ILE A 83 6.78 6.84 5.48
CA ILE A 83 6.16 6.61 4.17
C ILE A 83 4.65 6.54 4.34
N LEU A 84 3.93 7.44 3.66
CA LEU A 84 2.47 7.41 3.64
C LEU A 84 1.98 6.35 2.67
N ILE A 85 1.26 5.35 3.18
CA ILE A 85 0.49 4.42 2.34
C ILE A 85 -0.79 5.14 1.89
N GLN A 86 -1.17 4.95 0.62
CA GLN A 86 -2.45 5.40 0.08
C GLN A 86 -3.26 4.16 -0.31
N PRO A 87 -4.03 3.59 0.64
CA PRO A 87 -4.81 2.39 0.39
C PRO A 87 -6.08 2.72 -0.40
N VAL A 88 -6.32 1.95 -1.47
CA VAL A 88 -7.54 2.03 -2.27
C VAL A 88 -8.21 0.64 -2.25
N PRO A 89 -9.32 0.47 -1.49
CA PRO A 89 -10.09 -0.78 -1.41
C PRO A 89 -10.99 -1.05 -2.62
#